data_AF-A0A382PW68-F1
#
_entry.id   AF-A0A382PW68-F1
#
_cell.length_a   1.000
_cell.length_b   1.000
_cell.length_c   1.000
_cell.angle_alpha   90.00
_cell.angle_beta   90.00
_cell.angle_gamma   90.00
#
_symmetry.space_group_name_H-M   'P 1'
#
loop_
_entity.id
_entity.type
_entity.pdbx_description
1 polymer ?
#
loop_
_entity_poly.entity_id
_entity_poly.type
_entity_poly.pdbx_seq_one_letter_code
_entity_poly.pdbx_strand_id
1 'polypeptide(L)'
;MKYGRGEIGVDVPNPNLISVLASQEFPPIENPEQAILDALETPTDSPALSEMAKNRKSATIVISDITRPVPNKLILPPMLRIIEEQGVPREEIRILIATGIHRPNEGDELLEMVGSQIMENYQIVNHFSQKQETLINLGQTQNGTPVLINRLYVESDLKVISALIEPHLMAGYSGGRKAICPGLASIETMKIMHGPQILEHPKASVGILEGNPFHAEATEIALMAGLDFSLNV
;
A
#
# COMPACT_ATOMS: atom_id res chain seq x y z
N MET A 1 6.60 24.58 -12.04
CA MET A 1 5.84 23.31 -12.15
C MET A 1 6.83 22.15 -12.19
N LYS A 2 6.55 21.03 -11.51
CA LYS A 2 7.41 19.82 -11.58
C LYS A 2 7.35 19.19 -12.98
N TYR A 3 8.51 18.84 -13.56
CA TYR A 3 8.60 18.21 -14.89
C TYR A 3 9.87 17.33 -14.98
N GLY A 4 9.69 16.03 -15.23
CA GLY A 4 10.79 15.07 -15.20
C GLY A 4 11.49 15.06 -13.84
N ARG A 5 12.81 15.29 -13.83
CA ARG A 5 13.64 15.41 -12.60
C ARG A 5 13.85 16.86 -12.13
N GLY A 6 13.16 17.84 -12.72
CA GLY A 6 13.36 19.25 -12.42
C GLY A 6 12.07 20.05 -12.43
N GLU A 7 12.21 21.35 -12.68
CA GLU A 7 11.10 22.29 -12.72
C GLU A 7 11.11 23.12 -14.00
N ILE A 8 9.92 23.45 -14.48
CA ILE A 8 9.70 24.40 -15.57
C ILE A 8 8.95 25.63 -15.03
N GLY A 9 9.42 26.81 -15.43
CA GLY A 9 8.70 28.07 -15.23
C GLY A 9 7.59 28.21 -16.28
N VAL A 10 6.48 28.83 -15.89
CA VAL A 10 5.39 29.19 -16.81
C VAL A 10 5.01 30.63 -16.54
N ASP A 11 5.12 31.48 -17.58
CA ASP A 11 4.72 32.88 -17.52
C ASP A 11 3.27 33.03 -18.00
N VAL A 12 2.38 33.41 -17.09
CA VAL A 12 0.98 33.70 -17.39
C VAL A 12 0.74 35.20 -17.18
N PRO A 13 0.37 35.98 -18.22
CA PRO A 13 0.06 37.39 -18.05
C PRO A 13 -1.06 37.60 -17.01
N ASN A 14 -0.91 38.59 -16.13
CA ASN A 14 -1.88 38.88 -15.06
C ASN A 14 -3.34 38.97 -15.55
N PRO A 15 -3.67 39.56 -16.72
CA PRO A 15 -5.06 39.58 -17.22
C PRO A 15 -5.65 38.19 -17.52
N ASN A 16 -4.81 37.17 -17.68
CA ASN A 16 -5.18 35.79 -17.99
C ASN A 16 -5.14 34.87 -16.75
N LEU A 17 -4.59 35.33 -15.62
CA LEU A 17 -4.43 34.54 -14.40
C LEU A 17 -5.65 34.72 -13.50
N ILE A 18 -6.49 33.69 -13.41
CA ILE A 18 -7.64 33.67 -12.49
C ILE A 18 -7.18 33.31 -11.07
N SER A 19 -6.45 32.20 -10.91
CA SER A 19 -5.97 31.72 -9.62
C SER A 19 -4.88 30.66 -9.80
N VAL A 20 -4.10 30.42 -8.73
CA VAL A 20 -3.16 29.30 -8.59
C VAL A 20 -3.66 28.41 -7.47
N LEU A 21 -4.07 27.18 -7.82
CA LEU A 21 -4.46 26.17 -6.83
C LEU A 21 -3.22 25.35 -6.46
N ALA A 22 -2.86 25.36 -5.18
CA ALA A 22 -1.74 24.60 -4.64
C ALA A 22 -2.19 23.81 -3.41
N SER A 23 -1.55 22.67 -3.16
CA SER A 23 -1.71 21.93 -1.91
C SER A 23 -1.25 22.79 -0.73
N GLN A 24 -1.90 22.63 0.41
CA GLN A 24 -1.43 23.23 1.65
C GLN A 24 -0.07 22.62 2.02
N GLU A 25 0.88 23.48 2.38
CA GLU A 25 2.16 23.04 2.93
C GLU A 25 1.99 22.69 4.41
N PHE A 26 2.54 21.54 4.80
CA PHE A 26 2.63 21.12 6.19
C PHE A 26 4.10 21.16 6.62
N PRO A 27 4.40 21.58 7.86
CA PRO A 27 5.76 21.50 8.37
C PRO A 27 6.21 20.03 8.37
N PRO A 28 7.45 19.74 7.92
CA PRO A 28 7.95 18.38 7.94
C PRO A 28 8.06 17.87 9.38
N ILE A 29 7.88 16.56 9.56
CA ILE A 29 8.13 15.91 10.85
C ILE A 29 9.63 16.03 11.17
N GLU A 30 9.97 16.62 12.31
CA GLU A 30 11.37 16.87 12.71
C GLU A 30 12.17 15.59 12.89
N ASN A 31 11.54 14.57 13.49
CA ASN A 31 12.14 13.25 13.70
C ASN A 31 11.23 12.15 13.12
N PRO A 32 11.32 11.86 11.81
CA PRO A 32 10.49 10.85 11.15
C PRO A 32 10.70 9.45 11.73
N GLU A 33 11.91 9.11 12.17
CA GLU A 33 12.21 7.80 12.76
C GLU A 33 11.44 7.60 14.07
N GLN A 34 11.46 8.60 14.96
CA GLN A 34 10.70 8.53 16.22
C GLN A 34 9.19 8.52 15.96
N ALA A 35 8.70 9.33 15.02
CA ALA A 35 7.27 9.35 14.68
C ALA A 35 6.78 7.98 14.17
N ILE A 36 7.61 7.27 13.40
CA ILE A 36 7.31 5.89 12.97
C ILE A 36 7.28 4.95 14.18
N LEU A 37 8.26 5.02 15.08
CA LEU A 37 8.27 4.19 16.29
C LEU A 37 7.04 4.42 17.16
N ASP A 38 6.69 5.68 17.41
CA ASP A 38 5.52 6.06 18.21
C ASP A 38 4.24 5.50 17.58
N ALA A 39 4.11 5.56 16.24
CA ALA A 39 2.95 5.00 15.53
C ALA A 39 2.88 3.46 15.58
N LEU A 40 4.03 2.77 15.68
CA LEU A 40 4.10 1.32 15.83
C LEU A 40 3.78 0.85 17.25
N GLU A 41 4.11 1.66 18.26
CA GLU A 41 3.87 1.38 19.69
C GLU A 41 2.50 1.86 20.18
N THR A 42 2.00 2.98 19.66
CA THR A 42 0.73 3.60 20.05
C THR A 42 -0.18 3.78 18.84
N PRO A 43 -0.67 2.67 18.23
CA PRO A 43 -1.50 2.74 17.04
C PRO A 43 -2.94 3.20 17.34
N THR A 44 -3.65 3.59 16.28
CA THR A 44 -5.09 3.91 16.37
C THR A 44 -5.92 2.63 16.33
N ASP A 45 -6.77 2.44 17.33
CA ASP A 45 -7.78 1.37 17.40
C ASP A 45 -7.25 -0.07 17.20
N SER A 46 -5.99 -0.33 17.57
CA SER A 46 -5.41 -1.68 17.58
C SER A 46 -4.39 -1.88 18.71
N PRO A 47 -4.03 -3.13 19.05
CA PRO A 47 -2.78 -3.45 19.72
C PRO A 47 -1.55 -2.97 18.94
N ALA A 48 -0.45 -2.71 19.66
CA ALA A 48 0.85 -2.37 19.09
C ALA A 48 1.38 -3.47 18.15
N LEU A 49 2.26 -3.13 17.21
CA LEU A 49 2.84 -4.13 16.29
C LEU A 49 3.58 -5.24 17.06
N SER A 50 4.27 -4.88 18.15
CA SER A 50 4.94 -5.84 19.02
C SER A 50 3.97 -6.82 19.67
N GLU A 51 2.75 -6.41 19.99
CA GLU A 51 1.73 -7.30 20.54
C GLU A 51 1.12 -8.19 19.46
N MET A 52 0.85 -7.63 18.28
CA MET A 52 0.32 -8.39 17.13
C MET A 52 1.29 -9.47 16.64
N ALA A 53 2.59 -9.23 16.75
CA ALA A 53 3.64 -10.15 16.31
C ALA A 53 3.91 -11.31 17.30
N LYS A 54 3.42 -11.25 18.55
CA LYS A 54 3.63 -12.32 19.53
C LYS A 54 3.07 -13.66 19.04
N ASN A 55 3.87 -14.71 19.19
CA ASN A 55 3.52 -16.09 18.83
C ASN A 55 3.21 -16.34 17.34
N ARG A 56 3.51 -15.37 16.46
CA ARG A 56 3.41 -15.55 15.01
C ARG A 56 4.63 -16.33 14.52
N LYS A 57 4.47 -17.17 13.50
CA LYS A 57 5.58 -17.95 12.93
C LYS A 57 6.12 -17.37 11.64
N SER A 58 5.32 -16.58 10.94
CA SER A 58 5.69 -15.89 9.70
C SER A 58 5.06 -14.50 9.64
N ALA A 59 5.64 -13.62 8.82
CA ALA A 59 5.09 -12.30 8.57
C ALA A 59 5.22 -11.92 7.09
N THR A 60 4.18 -11.29 6.55
CA THR A 60 4.23 -10.63 5.24
C THR A 60 3.99 -9.14 5.46
N ILE A 61 4.99 -8.33 5.12
CA ILE A 61 4.92 -6.87 5.07
C ILE A 61 4.71 -6.44 3.62
N VAL A 62 3.55 -5.89 3.33
CA VAL A 62 3.22 -5.37 2.00
C VAL A 62 3.72 -3.94 1.88
N ILE A 63 4.48 -3.65 0.81
CA ILE A 63 4.91 -2.28 0.48
C ILE A 63 4.37 -1.87 -0.87
N SER A 64 4.18 -0.56 -1.06
CA SER A 64 3.86 -0.01 -2.38
C SER A 64 5.03 -0.20 -3.35
N ASP A 65 4.71 -0.29 -4.64
CA ASP A 65 5.69 -0.37 -5.72
C ASP A 65 6.40 0.98 -6.00
N ILE A 66 7.35 1.01 -6.94
CA ILE A 66 8.15 2.21 -7.27
C ILE A 66 7.29 3.42 -7.69
N THR A 67 6.04 3.21 -8.09
CA THR A 67 5.15 4.30 -8.54
C THR A 67 4.66 5.16 -7.38
N ARG A 68 4.97 4.78 -6.14
CA ARG A 68 4.61 5.50 -4.92
C ARG A 68 5.86 5.96 -4.16
N PRO A 69 5.91 7.22 -3.71
CA PRO A 69 7.04 7.75 -2.96
C PRO A 69 6.97 7.36 -1.46
N VAL A 70 6.74 6.08 -1.15
CA VAL A 70 6.73 5.60 0.25
C VAL A 70 8.18 5.53 0.74
N PRO A 71 8.52 6.14 1.89
CA PRO A 71 9.89 6.13 2.45
C PRO A 71 10.19 4.79 3.12
N ASN A 72 10.17 3.69 2.36
CA ASN A 72 10.36 2.32 2.86
C ASN A 72 11.69 2.16 3.62
N LYS A 73 12.74 2.89 3.24
CA LYS A 73 14.05 2.92 3.94
C LYS A 73 13.97 3.42 5.39
N LEU A 74 12.96 4.22 5.73
CA LEU A 74 12.71 4.68 7.10
C LEU A 74 11.72 3.76 7.82
N ILE A 75 10.73 3.26 7.09
CA ILE A 75 9.61 2.49 7.66
C ILE A 75 9.97 1.03 7.95
N LEU A 76 10.63 0.35 7.01
CA LEU A 76 10.89 -1.08 7.12
C LEU A 76 11.85 -1.44 8.27
N PRO A 77 12.97 -0.74 8.52
CA PRO A 77 13.89 -1.12 9.59
C PRO A 77 13.24 -1.27 10.98
N PRO A 78 12.45 -0.31 11.50
CA PRO A 78 11.80 -0.48 12.80
C PRO A 78 10.73 -1.59 12.78
N MET A 79 9.95 -1.72 11.71
CA MET A 79 8.94 -2.78 11.60
C MET A 79 9.57 -4.18 11.63
N LEU A 80 10.61 -4.39 10.82
CA LEU A 80 11.33 -5.67 10.73
C LEU A 80 11.98 -6.02 12.07
N ARG A 81 12.64 -5.05 12.71
CA ARG A 81 13.23 -5.24 14.04
C ARG A 81 12.20 -5.67 15.07
N ILE A 82 11.07 -4.96 15.17
CA ILE A 82 10.00 -5.29 16.13
C ILE A 82 9.48 -6.72 15.90
N ILE A 83 9.25 -7.09 14.64
CA ILE A 83 8.73 -8.42 14.30
C ILE A 83 9.75 -9.53 14.67
N GLU A 84 11.04 -9.32 14.39
CA GLU A 84 12.12 -10.25 14.77
C GLU A 84 12.27 -10.36 16.30
N GLU A 85 12.19 -9.25 17.02
CA GLU A 85 12.28 -9.22 18.49
C GLU A 85 11.13 -9.98 19.18
N GLN A 86 9.99 -10.14 18.49
CA GLN A 86 8.87 -10.97 18.97
C GLN A 86 8.98 -12.44 18.56
N GLY A 87 10.09 -12.83 17.92
CA GLY A 87 10.45 -14.23 17.67
C GLY A 87 10.08 -14.77 16.30
N VAL A 88 9.63 -13.93 15.36
CA VAL A 88 9.46 -14.36 13.96
C VAL A 88 10.85 -14.47 13.31
N PRO A 89 11.28 -15.65 12.83
CA PRO A 89 12.58 -15.80 12.19
C PRO A 89 12.66 -14.96 10.93
N ARG A 90 13.82 -14.35 10.66
CA ARG A 90 14.03 -13.47 9.51
C ARG A 90 13.66 -14.14 8.17
N GLU A 91 14.00 -15.41 8.03
CA GLU A 91 13.69 -16.24 6.86
C GLU A 91 12.19 -16.47 6.64
N GLU A 92 11.37 -16.30 7.69
CA GLU A 92 9.91 -16.37 7.65
C GLU A 92 9.26 -14.97 7.54
N ILE A 93 10.05 -13.90 7.44
CA ILE A 93 9.59 -12.55 7.16
C ILE A 93 9.77 -12.25 5.67
N ARG A 94 8.67 -11.88 5.03
CA ARG A 94 8.63 -11.55 3.61
C ARG A 94 8.19 -10.12 3.39
N ILE A 95 8.85 -9.46 2.45
CA ILE A 95 8.41 -8.18 1.91
C ILE A 95 7.72 -8.44 0.57
N LEU A 96 6.45 -8.06 0.46
CA LEU A 96 5.64 -8.27 -0.73
C LEU A 96 5.34 -6.93 -1.40
N ILE A 97 5.82 -6.75 -2.63
CA ILE A 97 5.59 -5.52 -3.40
C ILE A 97 4.21 -5.57 -4.05
N ALA A 98 3.35 -4.64 -3.67
CA ALA A 98 1.99 -4.47 -4.16
C ALA A 98 1.98 -3.77 -5.54
N THR A 99 2.33 -4.51 -6.59
CA THR A 99 2.37 -4.03 -7.97
C THR A 99 0.98 -3.87 -8.59
N GLY A 100 -0.05 -4.53 -8.06
CA GLY A 100 -1.35 -4.66 -8.72
C GLY A 100 -1.18 -5.22 -10.15
N ILE A 101 -1.36 -4.38 -11.17
CA ILE A 101 -1.20 -4.74 -12.58
C ILE A 101 0.09 -4.20 -13.22
N HIS A 102 0.94 -3.54 -12.44
CA HIS A 102 2.20 -2.99 -12.93
C HIS A 102 3.25 -4.10 -13.15
N ARG A 103 4.31 -3.75 -13.88
CA ARG A 103 5.49 -4.61 -14.02
C ARG A 103 6.22 -4.76 -12.68
N PRO A 104 7.01 -5.83 -12.47
CA PRO A 104 7.80 -5.97 -11.24
C PRO A 104 8.85 -4.86 -11.09
N ASN A 105 9.26 -4.63 -9.85
CA ASN A 105 10.43 -3.83 -9.47
C ASN A 105 11.62 -4.73 -9.15
N GLU A 106 12.71 -4.53 -9.87
CA GLU A 106 13.90 -5.37 -9.82
C GLU A 106 15.17 -4.49 -9.95
N GLY A 107 16.33 -5.03 -9.59
CA GLY A 107 17.61 -4.34 -9.74
C GLY A 107 17.66 -2.99 -9.02
N ASP A 108 18.05 -1.94 -9.75
CA ASP A 108 18.25 -0.60 -9.21
C ASP A 108 16.97 0.01 -8.62
N GLU A 109 15.79 -0.29 -9.17
CA GLU A 109 14.52 0.21 -8.61
C GLU A 109 14.26 -0.39 -7.24
N LEU A 110 14.49 -1.70 -7.11
CA LEU A 110 14.31 -2.36 -5.83
C LEU A 110 15.31 -1.83 -4.80
N LEU A 111 16.57 -1.66 -5.21
CA LEU A 111 17.60 -1.04 -4.37
C LEU A 111 17.23 0.40 -3.95
N GLU A 112 16.66 1.18 -4.86
CA GLU A 112 16.17 2.53 -4.57
C GLU A 112 15.02 2.51 -3.56
N MET A 113 14.09 1.56 -3.69
CA MET A 113 12.93 1.44 -2.80
C MET A 113 13.34 1.07 -1.37
N VAL A 114 14.12 0.00 -1.19
CA VAL A 114 14.31 -0.62 0.14
C VAL A 114 15.73 -0.47 0.70
N GLY A 115 16.71 -0.15 -0.14
CA GLY A 115 18.13 -0.09 0.24
C GLY A 115 18.81 -1.46 0.29
N SER A 116 20.14 -1.44 0.22
CA SER A 116 20.95 -2.67 0.09
C SER A 116 20.80 -3.60 1.29
N GLN A 117 20.79 -3.05 2.50
CA GLN A 117 20.66 -3.86 3.72
C GLN A 117 19.38 -4.71 3.70
N ILE A 118 18.23 -4.14 3.32
CA ILE A 118 16.98 -4.92 3.27
C ILE A 118 17.00 -5.89 2.08
N MET A 119 17.46 -5.43 0.92
CA MET A 119 17.53 -6.23 -0.30
C MET A 119 18.43 -7.47 -0.16
N GLU A 120 19.50 -7.39 0.62
CA GLU A 120 20.45 -8.49 0.86
C GLU A 120 20.00 -9.46 1.96
N ASN A 121 19.17 -9.01 2.90
CA ASN A 121 18.88 -9.77 4.12
C ASN A 121 17.45 -10.34 4.21
N TYR A 122 16.51 -9.89 3.38
CA TYR A 122 15.11 -10.33 3.43
C TYR A 122 14.63 -10.90 2.11
N GLN A 123 13.64 -11.80 2.18
CA GLN A 123 12.95 -12.28 1.00
C GLN A 123 12.01 -11.17 0.48
N ILE A 124 12.30 -10.64 -0.70
CA ILE A 124 11.44 -9.67 -1.38
C ILE A 124 10.79 -10.30 -2.60
N VAL A 125 9.47 -10.20 -2.70
CA VAL A 125 8.68 -10.81 -3.76
C VAL A 125 7.81 -9.76 -4.43
N ASN A 126 7.79 -9.76 -5.76
CA ASN A 126 6.85 -8.96 -6.54
C ASN A 126 5.51 -9.69 -6.66
N HIS A 127 4.40 -8.98 -6.51
CA HIS A 127 3.09 -9.49 -6.88
C HIS A 127 2.97 -9.62 -8.42
N PHE A 128 2.24 -10.65 -8.88
CA PHE A 128 1.97 -10.89 -10.30
C PHE A 128 0.48 -11.25 -10.48
N SER A 129 -0.36 -10.26 -10.76
CA SER A 129 -1.82 -10.41 -10.85
C SER A 129 -2.32 -11.37 -11.93
N GLN A 130 -1.48 -11.72 -12.90
CA GLN A 130 -1.82 -12.65 -13.99
C GLN A 130 -1.37 -14.10 -13.73
N LYS A 131 -0.56 -14.35 -12.70
CA LYS A 131 -0.03 -15.69 -12.35
C LYS A 131 -0.95 -16.39 -11.37
N GLN A 132 -1.94 -17.11 -11.89
CA GLN A 132 -3.00 -17.76 -11.11
C GLN A 132 -2.47 -18.70 -10.01
N GLU A 133 -1.36 -19.38 -10.26
CA GLU A 133 -0.71 -20.28 -9.30
C GLU A 133 -0.20 -19.58 -8.04
N THR A 134 0.05 -18.27 -8.11
CA THR A 134 0.49 -17.44 -6.98
C THR A 134 -0.67 -16.84 -6.17
N LEU A 135 -1.90 -17.13 -6.58
CA LEU A 135 -3.12 -16.56 -6.01
C LEU A 135 -3.91 -17.64 -5.25
N ILE A 136 -4.74 -17.19 -4.32
CA ILE A 136 -5.72 -18.01 -3.63
C ILE A 136 -7.09 -17.36 -3.73
N ASN A 137 -8.12 -18.18 -3.98
CA ASN A 137 -9.50 -17.73 -4.10
C ASN A 137 -10.15 -17.67 -2.71
N LEU A 138 -10.60 -16.48 -2.32
CA LEU A 138 -11.28 -16.20 -1.06
C LEU A 138 -12.82 -16.12 -1.22
N GLY A 139 -13.34 -16.46 -2.41
CA GLY A 139 -14.74 -16.39 -2.76
C GLY A 139 -15.05 -15.16 -3.61
N GLN A 140 -16.19 -14.53 -3.32
CA GLN A 140 -16.66 -13.33 -4.03
C GLN A 140 -17.22 -12.34 -3.02
N THR A 141 -17.14 -11.05 -3.34
CA THR A 141 -17.81 -9.99 -2.57
C THR A 141 -19.33 -10.11 -2.69
N GLN A 142 -20.07 -9.33 -1.90
CA GLN A 142 -21.53 -9.21 -2.00
C GLN A 142 -22.01 -8.78 -3.40
N ASN A 143 -21.20 -8.01 -4.13
CA ASN A 143 -21.49 -7.59 -5.49
C ASN A 143 -21.04 -8.60 -6.57
N GLY A 144 -20.54 -9.77 -6.16
CA GLY A 144 -20.10 -10.83 -7.05
C GLY A 144 -18.70 -10.64 -7.64
N THR A 145 -17.90 -9.70 -7.13
CA THR A 145 -16.52 -9.53 -7.58
C THR A 145 -15.69 -10.71 -7.10
N PRO A 146 -15.00 -11.46 -8.00
CA PRO A 146 -14.15 -12.56 -7.59
C PRO A 146 -12.96 -12.06 -6.78
N VAL A 147 -12.70 -12.68 -5.62
CA VAL A 147 -11.63 -12.29 -4.72
C VAL A 147 -10.48 -13.29 -4.80
N LEU A 148 -9.48 -12.96 -5.60
CA LEU A 148 -8.25 -13.74 -5.72
C LEU A 148 -7.07 -12.87 -5.30
N ILE A 149 -6.44 -13.23 -4.19
CA ILE A 149 -5.37 -12.45 -3.55
C ILE A 149 -4.08 -13.25 -3.54
N ASN A 150 -2.93 -12.58 -3.50
CA ASN A 150 -1.63 -13.22 -3.38
C ASN A 150 -1.57 -14.19 -2.20
N ARG A 151 -1.22 -15.45 -2.50
CA ARG A 151 -1.19 -16.54 -1.52
C ARG A 151 -0.22 -16.29 -0.37
N LEU A 152 0.96 -15.72 -0.65
CA LEU A 152 1.98 -15.47 0.36
C LEU A 152 1.51 -14.47 1.42
N TYR A 153 0.59 -13.57 1.06
CA TYR A 153 -0.05 -12.67 2.00
C TYR A 153 -1.10 -13.40 2.84
N VAL A 154 -2.05 -14.08 2.17
CA VAL A 154 -3.19 -14.74 2.84
C VAL A 154 -2.72 -15.81 3.84
N GLU A 155 -1.73 -16.62 3.44
CA GLU A 155 -1.21 -17.73 4.25
C GLU A 155 -0.26 -17.30 5.36
N SER A 156 0.15 -16.02 5.42
CA SER A 156 1.05 -15.55 6.47
C SER A 156 0.33 -15.38 7.81
N ASP A 157 1.01 -15.74 8.89
CA ASP A 157 0.47 -15.62 10.24
C ASP A 157 0.27 -14.15 10.63
N LEU A 158 1.19 -13.25 10.26
CA LEU A 158 1.10 -11.82 10.50
C LEU A 158 1.04 -11.05 9.18
N LYS A 159 -0.05 -10.31 8.96
CA LYS A 159 -0.29 -9.53 7.74
C LYS A 159 -0.19 -8.04 8.04
N VAL A 160 0.87 -7.41 7.53
CA VAL A 160 1.14 -5.98 7.75
C VAL A 160 1.21 -5.24 6.42
N ILE A 161 0.77 -4.00 6.37
CA ILE A 161 0.93 -3.13 5.20
C ILE A 161 1.66 -1.83 5.55
N SER A 162 2.40 -1.31 4.59
CA SER A 162 2.90 0.06 4.55
C SER A 162 2.51 0.74 3.23
N ALA A 163 1.90 1.91 3.32
CA ALA A 163 1.43 2.65 2.15
C ALA A 163 1.40 4.17 2.38
N LEU A 164 1.26 4.92 1.29
CA LEU A 164 1.01 6.36 1.30
C LEU A 164 -0.50 6.64 1.29
N ILE A 165 -0.96 7.64 2.06
CA ILE A 165 -2.29 8.24 1.92
C ILE A 165 -2.18 9.54 1.10
N GLU A 166 -2.77 9.53 -0.08
CA GLU A 166 -2.92 10.68 -0.97
C GLU A 166 -4.34 10.67 -1.57
N PRO A 167 -4.91 11.82 -1.94
CA PRO A 167 -6.13 11.87 -2.73
C PRO A 167 -5.96 11.03 -4.02
N HIS A 168 -6.96 10.21 -4.33
CA HIS A 168 -6.89 9.26 -5.44
C HIS A 168 -8.11 9.39 -6.35
N LEU A 169 -7.86 9.48 -7.67
CA LEU A 169 -8.82 9.87 -8.71
C LEU A 169 -10.20 9.17 -8.70
N MET A 170 -10.24 7.90 -8.27
CA MET A 170 -11.46 7.08 -8.23
C MET A 170 -11.76 6.49 -6.84
N ALA A 171 -10.76 6.45 -5.97
CA ALA A 171 -10.83 5.64 -4.76
C ALA A 171 -11.07 6.49 -3.50
N GLY A 172 -11.32 7.79 -3.66
CA GLY A 172 -11.24 8.78 -2.60
C GLY A 172 -9.79 9.07 -2.25
N TYR A 173 -9.15 8.13 -1.55
CA TYR A 173 -7.76 8.20 -1.09
C TYR A 173 -7.01 6.91 -1.40
N SER A 174 -5.68 6.92 -1.42
CA SER A 174 -4.83 5.71 -1.42
C SER A 174 -4.74 5.12 0.00
N GLY A 175 -3.70 4.31 0.28
CA GLY A 175 -3.47 3.74 1.60
C GLY A 175 -4.46 2.65 2.04
N GLY A 176 -4.18 2.06 3.20
CA GLY A 176 -5.05 1.07 3.84
C GLY A 176 -5.41 -0.07 2.90
N ARG A 177 -6.73 -0.30 2.72
CA ARG A 177 -7.27 -1.34 1.83
C ARG A 177 -6.67 -1.38 0.42
N LYS A 178 -6.15 -0.27 -0.13
CA LYS A 178 -5.54 -0.25 -1.46
C LYS A 178 -4.23 -1.02 -1.58
N ALA A 179 -3.51 -1.21 -0.48
CA ALA A 179 -2.33 -2.07 -0.46
C ALA A 179 -2.71 -3.54 -0.74
N ILE A 180 -3.94 -3.95 -0.41
CA ILE A 180 -4.46 -5.30 -0.67
C ILE A 180 -5.23 -5.34 -1.99
N CYS A 181 -6.24 -4.48 -2.17
CA CYS A 181 -6.99 -4.33 -3.42
C CYS A 181 -6.94 -2.87 -3.89
N PRO A 182 -6.18 -2.55 -4.95
CA PRO A 182 -5.74 -3.46 -6.01
C PRO A 182 -4.39 -4.16 -5.79
N GLY A 183 -3.61 -3.77 -4.78
CA GLY A 183 -2.17 -4.06 -4.71
C GLY A 183 -1.75 -5.52 -4.86
N LEU A 184 -2.55 -6.46 -4.35
CA LEU A 184 -2.29 -7.90 -4.33
C LEU A 184 -3.36 -8.73 -5.05
N ALA A 185 -4.26 -8.07 -5.78
CA ALA A 185 -5.43 -8.69 -6.38
C ALA A 185 -5.16 -9.21 -7.80
N SER A 186 -5.86 -10.27 -8.16
CA SER A 186 -5.80 -10.86 -9.50
C SER A 186 -6.26 -9.89 -10.59
N ILE A 187 -5.81 -10.14 -11.82
CA ILE A 187 -6.28 -9.39 -12.99
C ILE A 187 -7.80 -9.51 -13.20
N GLU A 188 -8.42 -10.62 -12.80
CA GLU A 188 -9.87 -10.83 -12.92
C GLU A 188 -10.65 -9.95 -11.94
N THR A 189 -10.19 -9.87 -10.69
CA THR A 189 -10.68 -8.89 -9.70
C THR A 189 -10.52 -7.48 -10.26
N MET A 190 -9.35 -7.19 -10.85
CA MET A 190 -9.03 -5.86 -11.34
C MET A 190 -9.88 -5.38 -12.52
N LYS A 191 -10.27 -6.29 -13.42
CA LYS A 191 -11.20 -5.97 -14.51
C LYS A 191 -12.55 -5.46 -14.01
N ILE A 192 -13.04 -5.98 -12.88
CA ILE A 192 -14.28 -5.50 -12.26
C ILE A 192 -14.04 -4.16 -11.55
N MET A 193 -12.98 -4.10 -10.72
CA MET A 193 -12.63 -2.88 -9.96
C MET A 193 -12.40 -1.65 -10.84
N HIS A 194 -11.92 -1.84 -12.07
CA HIS A 194 -11.71 -0.79 -13.07
C HIS A 194 -12.72 -0.85 -14.23
N GLY A 195 -13.83 -1.56 -14.02
CA GLY A 195 -14.93 -1.63 -14.97
C GLY A 195 -15.85 -0.41 -14.89
N PRO A 196 -16.66 -0.16 -15.94
CA PRO A 196 -17.57 0.97 -16.00
C PRO A 196 -18.58 0.98 -14.84
N GLN A 197 -19.01 -0.19 -14.36
CA GLN A 197 -19.97 -0.30 -13.25
C GLN A 197 -19.49 0.40 -11.98
N ILE A 198 -18.18 0.38 -11.70
CA ILE A 198 -17.58 1.05 -10.56
C ILE A 198 -17.14 2.47 -10.95
N LEU A 199 -16.44 2.62 -12.08
CA LEU A 199 -15.76 3.88 -12.42
C LEU A 199 -16.69 4.97 -12.96
N GLU A 200 -17.85 4.64 -13.55
CA GLU A 200 -18.81 5.64 -14.01
C GLU A 200 -19.69 6.18 -12.87
N HIS A 201 -19.61 5.57 -11.68
CA HIS A 201 -20.37 6.04 -10.53
C HIS A 201 -19.88 7.44 -10.10
N PRO A 202 -20.75 8.44 -9.92
CA PRO A 202 -20.34 9.82 -9.65
C PRO A 202 -19.55 9.99 -8.34
N LYS A 203 -19.69 9.04 -7.41
CA LYS A 203 -18.92 9.01 -6.15
C LYS A 203 -17.57 8.29 -6.25
N ALA A 204 -17.26 7.61 -7.35
CA ALA A 204 -15.93 7.07 -7.61
C ALA A 204 -14.98 8.21 -8.04
N SER A 205 -14.64 9.07 -7.08
CA SER A 205 -13.98 10.35 -7.33
C SER A 205 -12.93 10.67 -6.24
N VAL A 206 -12.16 11.73 -6.49
CA VAL A 206 -11.13 12.24 -5.56
C VAL A 206 -11.76 12.65 -4.24
N GLY A 207 -11.19 12.20 -3.13
CA GLY A 207 -11.57 12.62 -1.78
C GLY A 207 -12.90 12.05 -1.24
N ILE A 208 -13.65 11.29 -2.03
CA ILE A 208 -14.95 10.71 -1.61
C ILE A 208 -14.78 9.25 -1.18
N LEU A 209 -15.10 8.97 0.10
CA LEU A 209 -15.18 7.60 0.63
C LEU A 209 -16.63 7.15 0.82
N GLU A 210 -17.48 8.01 1.40
CA GLU A 210 -18.87 7.66 1.72
C GLU A 210 -19.72 7.42 0.45
N GLY A 211 -20.16 6.19 0.27
CA GLY A 211 -20.89 5.75 -0.92
C GLY A 211 -20.04 5.68 -2.19
N ASN A 212 -18.72 5.72 -2.08
CA ASN A 212 -17.82 5.42 -3.19
C ASN A 212 -17.78 3.89 -3.41
N PRO A 213 -18.28 3.36 -4.54
CA PRO A 213 -18.33 1.92 -4.76
C PRO A 213 -16.93 1.30 -4.87
N PHE A 214 -15.95 2.02 -5.43
CA PHE A 214 -14.56 1.54 -5.47
C PHE A 214 -14.02 1.33 -4.05
N HIS A 215 -14.27 2.30 -3.16
CA HIS A 215 -13.82 2.22 -1.77
C HIS A 215 -14.52 1.06 -1.04
N ALA A 216 -15.84 0.92 -1.16
CA ALA A 216 -16.60 -0.13 -0.51
C ALA A 216 -16.12 -1.53 -0.96
N GLU A 217 -16.01 -1.73 -2.27
CA GLU A 217 -15.58 -3.00 -2.86
C GLU A 217 -14.14 -3.37 -2.44
N ALA A 218 -13.21 -2.41 -2.53
CA ALA A 218 -11.82 -2.64 -2.10
C ALA A 218 -11.71 -2.91 -0.59
N THR A 219 -12.58 -2.31 0.22
CA THR A 219 -12.62 -2.52 1.67
C THR A 219 -13.14 -3.91 2.00
N GLU A 220 -14.22 -4.35 1.36
CA GLU A 220 -14.73 -5.72 1.53
C GLU A 220 -13.67 -6.77 1.16
N ILE A 221 -13.00 -6.58 0.01
CA ILE A 221 -11.91 -7.46 -0.42
C ILE A 221 -10.76 -7.50 0.61
N ALA A 222 -10.37 -6.34 1.15
CA ALA A 222 -9.33 -6.26 2.17
C ALA A 222 -9.73 -6.97 3.48
N LEU A 223 -10.99 -6.84 3.90
CA LEU A 223 -11.53 -7.52 5.07
C LEU A 223 -11.58 -9.04 4.87
N MET A 224 -11.95 -9.52 3.67
CA MET A 224 -11.91 -10.94 3.33
C MET A 224 -10.48 -11.51 3.35
N ALA A 225 -9.49 -10.73 2.90
CA ALA A 225 -8.07 -11.13 2.93
C ALA A 225 -7.46 -11.09 4.35
N GLY A 226 -8.05 -10.30 5.24
CA GLY A 226 -7.54 -10.02 6.58
C GLY A 226 -6.37 -9.03 6.55
N LEU A 227 -6.24 -8.26 7.61
CA LEU A 227 -5.17 -7.29 7.85
C LEU A 227 -4.97 -7.15 9.36
N ASP A 228 -3.76 -7.41 9.87
CA ASP A 228 -3.48 -7.31 11.31
C ASP A 228 -3.02 -5.89 11.69
N PHE A 229 -2.19 -5.26 10.87
CA PHE A 229 -1.62 -3.94 11.19
C PHE A 229 -1.34 -3.11 9.93
N SER A 230 -1.54 -1.80 9.99
CA SER A 230 -1.19 -0.88 8.91
C SER A 230 -0.44 0.34 9.40
N LEU A 231 0.68 0.66 8.76
CA LEU A 231 1.36 1.93 8.93
C LEU A 231 1.23 2.73 7.63
N ASN A 232 0.48 3.83 7.67
CA ASN A 232 0.34 4.70 6.51
C ASN A 232 1.00 6.05 6.79
N VAL A 233 1.70 6.57 5.80
CA VAL A 233 2.33 7.89 5.83
C VAL A 233 1.71 8.85 4.82
#